data_AF-A0A9X6U8N8-F1
#
_entry.id   AF-A0A9X6U8N8-F1
#
_cell.length_a   1.000
_cell.length_b   1.000
_cell.length_c   1.000
_cell.angle_alpha   90.00
_cell.angle_beta   90.00
_cell.angle_gamma   90.00
#
_symmetry.space_group_name_H-M   'P 1'
#
loop_
_entity.id
_entity.type
_entity.pdbx_description
1 polymer ?
#
loop_
_entity_poly.entity_id
_entity_poly.type
_entity_poly.pdbx_seq_one_letter_code
_entity_poly.pdbx_strand_id
1 'polypeptide(L)'
;MKKVMDELLEKIESSGFTRRQFAIRIGASRETFRRGINAESEMDVELFFTAINFLYENPEDKRKITAKYFLACNHPAHLEVGLIYCQVQGEYSLMNALIEQNKENSSLSIFFTIYILFNKRNKNELRGQLLYEKIRETRFSSNPHVQVMANILYMLALADKPNNNAIIQYVDEVEANLKLIKKGRIKDYLRMFADERIAFMHLWRIELNECRKIAYRIIDSPIDIPMIKMTGVSCLAESFQVENPIKAEALLVQAGDMLKEIKVSQQSQKYIAVQTTLAHVRIYNNINIDKIDVSTLHPTERATFEYRFGNRELALSIFEELKEAGHTPFSRIAHSMCIQDIDGIKQALLEFELMGLSFYGQMYKMILNKEGVVLA
;
A
#
# COMPACT_ATOMS: atom_id res chain seq x y z
N MET A 1 7.26 -29.37 -3.15
CA MET A 1 8.36 -29.01 -2.23
C MET A 1 9.74 -29.37 -2.79
N LYS A 2 10.05 -30.65 -3.05
CA LYS A 2 11.38 -31.13 -3.51
C LYS A 2 12.07 -30.25 -4.57
N LYS A 3 11.41 -29.99 -5.70
CA LYS A 3 11.93 -29.13 -6.78
C LYS A 3 12.42 -27.75 -6.29
N VAL A 4 11.69 -27.13 -5.36
CA VAL A 4 12.05 -25.80 -4.81
C VAL A 4 13.27 -25.90 -3.90
N MET A 5 13.36 -26.97 -3.13
CA MET A 5 14.48 -27.20 -2.23
C MET A 5 15.75 -27.61 -2.99
N ASP A 6 15.62 -28.35 -4.10
CA ASP A 6 16.72 -28.66 -5.02
C ASP A 6 17.28 -27.36 -5.63
N GLU A 7 16.42 -26.47 -6.14
CA GLU A 7 16.82 -25.14 -6.65
C GLU A 7 17.51 -24.29 -5.57
N LEU A 8 17.01 -24.34 -4.32
CA LEU A 8 17.64 -23.64 -3.20
C LEU A 8 19.02 -24.24 -2.86
N LEU A 9 19.17 -25.57 -2.91
CA LEU A 9 20.44 -26.25 -2.69
C LEU A 9 21.47 -25.91 -3.76
N GLU A 10 21.08 -25.93 -5.04
CA GLU A 10 21.94 -25.50 -6.14
C GLU A 10 22.41 -24.04 -5.96
N LYS A 11 21.51 -23.17 -5.46
CA LYS A 11 21.88 -21.78 -5.16
C LYS A 11 22.87 -21.66 -3.99
N ILE A 12 22.74 -22.49 -2.97
CA ILE A 12 23.68 -22.56 -1.83
C ILE A 12 25.06 -23.02 -2.31
N GLU A 13 25.11 -24.09 -3.12
CA GLU A 13 26.35 -24.69 -3.61
C GLU A 13 27.09 -23.76 -4.59
N SER A 14 26.36 -23.13 -5.51
CA SER A 14 26.91 -22.10 -6.40
C SER A 14 27.41 -20.85 -5.68
N SER A 15 26.91 -20.59 -4.46
CA SER A 15 27.40 -19.53 -3.58
C SER A 15 28.62 -19.96 -2.74
N GLY A 16 29.20 -21.13 -3.01
CA GLY A 16 30.42 -21.62 -2.38
C GLY A 16 30.22 -22.28 -1.01
N PHE A 17 28.99 -22.57 -0.61
CA PHE A 17 28.70 -23.23 0.65
C PHE A 17 28.29 -24.68 0.45
N THR A 18 28.82 -25.58 1.29
CA THR A 18 28.13 -26.84 1.54
C THR A 18 26.87 -26.57 2.35
N ARG A 19 25.84 -27.42 2.22
CA ARG A 19 24.64 -27.39 3.07
C ARG A 19 24.94 -27.26 4.58
N ARG A 20 25.97 -27.96 5.06
CA ARG A 20 26.38 -27.90 6.48
C ARG A 20 26.95 -26.54 6.85
N GLN A 21 27.84 -25.98 6.03
CA GLN A 21 28.40 -24.65 6.26
C GLN A 21 27.30 -23.59 6.22
N PHE A 22 26.38 -23.70 5.28
CA PHE A 22 25.27 -22.77 5.13
C PHE A 22 24.33 -22.79 6.34
N ALA A 23 23.94 -23.96 6.84
CA ALA A 23 23.12 -24.09 8.04
C ALA A 23 23.75 -23.36 9.25
N ILE A 24 25.07 -23.52 9.44
CA ILE A 24 25.83 -22.80 10.49
C ILE A 24 25.81 -21.29 10.22
N ARG A 25 26.02 -20.88 8.97
CA ARG A 25 26.07 -19.47 8.56
C ARG A 25 24.78 -18.71 8.86
N ILE A 26 23.63 -19.34 8.67
CA ILE A 26 22.30 -18.75 8.93
C ILE A 26 21.78 -19.04 10.35
N GLY A 27 22.58 -19.67 11.22
CA GLY A 27 22.20 -19.96 12.60
C GLY A 27 21.14 -21.06 12.78
N ALA A 28 20.99 -21.95 11.80
CA ALA A 28 20.00 -23.03 11.83
C ALA A 28 20.58 -24.33 12.39
N SER A 29 19.72 -25.13 13.03
CA SER A 29 20.05 -26.52 13.37
C SER A 29 20.39 -27.30 12.11
N ARG A 30 21.55 -27.98 12.11
CA ARG A 30 22.02 -28.77 10.96
C ARG A 30 20.99 -29.80 10.52
N GLU A 31 20.35 -30.47 11.49
CA GLU A 31 19.40 -31.54 11.20
C GLU A 31 18.07 -30.98 10.66
N THR A 32 17.55 -29.91 11.26
CA THR A 32 16.33 -29.25 10.78
C THR A 32 16.53 -28.72 9.36
N PHE A 33 17.65 -28.06 9.09
CA PHE A 33 17.97 -27.54 7.76
C PHE A 33 18.15 -28.67 6.74
N ARG A 34 18.85 -29.75 7.10
CA ARG A 34 19.03 -30.94 6.26
C ARG A 34 17.69 -31.56 5.87
N ARG A 35 16.80 -31.78 6.84
CA ARG A 35 15.46 -32.35 6.60
C ARG A 35 14.61 -31.47 5.69
N GLY A 36 14.64 -30.16 5.92
CA GLY A 36 13.95 -29.17 5.07
C GLY A 36 14.47 -29.19 3.63
N ILE A 37 15.78 -29.10 3.43
CA ILE A 37 16.42 -29.11 2.10
C ILE A 37 16.18 -30.45 1.38
N ASN A 38 16.23 -31.58 2.08
CA ASN A 38 15.92 -32.88 1.48
C ASN A 38 14.43 -33.10 1.21
N ALA A 39 13.57 -32.15 1.60
CA ALA A 39 12.11 -32.29 1.59
C ALA A 39 11.60 -33.52 2.36
N GLU A 40 12.34 -33.97 3.40
CA GLU A 40 11.88 -34.98 4.37
C GLU A 40 10.83 -34.41 5.33
N SER A 41 10.83 -33.09 5.48
CA SER A 41 9.76 -32.29 6.09
C SER A 41 9.64 -30.98 5.34
N GLU A 42 8.46 -30.35 5.37
CA GLU A 42 8.29 -29.00 4.87
C GLU A 42 9.24 -28.05 5.63
N MET A 43 10.02 -27.25 4.90
CA MET A 43 10.92 -26.28 5.53
C MET A 43 10.08 -25.17 6.17
N ASP A 44 10.40 -24.83 7.41
CA ASP A 44 9.77 -23.71 8.13
C ASP A 44 9.96 -22.39 7.37
N VAL A 45 8.92 -21.55 7.37
CA VAL A 45 8.89 -20.30 6.58
C VAL A 45 9.94 -19.29 7.04
N GLU A 46 10.22 -19.20 8.35
CA GLU A 46 11.27 -18.31 8.86
C GLU A 46 12.65 -18.75 8.38
N LEU A 47 12.88 -20.05 8.42
CA LEU A 47 14.13 -20.64 7.94
C LEU A 47 14.31 -20.44 6.44
N PHE A 48 13.23 -20.63 5.66
CA PHE A 48 13.23 -20.36 4.23
C PHE A 48 13.53 -18.89 3.92
N PHE A 49 12.85 -17.96 4.59
CA PHE A 49 13.10 -16.53 4.38
C PHE A 49 14.52 -16.11 4.78
N THR A 50 15.04 -16.65 5.88
CA THR A 50 16.43 -16.41 6.30
C THR A 50 17.41 -16.88 5.22
N ALA A 51 17.18 -18.05 4.63
CA ALA A 51 18.01 -18.57 3.55
C ALA A 51 17.95 -17.70 2.30
N ILE A 52 16.76 -17.34 1.81
CA ILE A 52 16.67 -16.56 0.56
C ILE A 52 17.13 -15.11 0.73
N ASN A 53 16.96 -14.52 1.92
CA ASN A 53 17.50 -13.18 2.22
C ASN A 53 19.03 -13.15 2.12
N PHE A 54 19.69 -14.27 2.44
CA PHE A 54 21.13 -14.40 2.32
C PHE A 54 21.57 -14.67 0.87
N LEU A 55 20.82 -15.47 0.13
CA LEU A 55 21.25 -16.01 -1.16
C LEU A 55 20.83 -15.17 -2.38
N TYR A 56 19.75 -14.39 -2.27
CA TYR A 56 19.15 -13.68 -3.39
C TYR A 56 19.19 -12.16 -3.14
N GLU A 57 20.11 -11.48 -3.83
CA GLU A 57 20.16 -10.02 -3.87
C GLU A 57 19.13 -9.45 -4.84
N ASN A 58 18.87 -10.15 -5.96
CA ASN A 58 17.90 -9.71 -6.95
C ASN A 58 16.46 -9.89 -6.42
N PRO A 59 15.66 -8.81 -6.29
CA PRO A 59 14.30 -8.89 -5.74
C PRO A 59 13.36 -9.77 -6.57
N GLU A 60 13.53 -9.84 -7.89
CA GLU A 60 12.68 -10.61 -8.77
C GLU A 60 12.91 -12.12 -8.59
N ASP A 61 14.17 -12.54 -8.54
CA ASP A 61 14.51 -13.94 -8.30
C ASP A 61 14.04 -14.39 -6.91
N LYS A 62 14.19 -13.52 -5.91
CA LYS A 62 13.68 -13.74 -4.56
C LYS A 62 12.15 -13.90 -4.53
N ARG A 63 11.41 -13.06 -5.26
CA ARG A 63 9.94 -13.19 -5.39
C ARG A 63 9.57 -14.49 -6.11
N LYS A 64 10.27 -14.85 -7.19
CA LYS A 64 10.02 -16.10 -7.95
C LYS A 64 10.21 -17.33 -7.07
N ILE A 65 11.32 -17.45 -6.34
CA ILE A 65 11.55 -18.61 -5.48
C ILE A 65 10.56 -18.64 -4.30
N THR A 66 10.16 -17.48 -3.76
CA THR A 66 9.13 -17.39 -2.72
C THR A 66 7.76 -17.86 -3.21
N ALA A 67 7.36 -17.45 -4.41
CA ALA A 67 6.11 -17.90 -5.03
C ALA A 67 6.11 -19.42 -5.25
N LYS A 68 7.21 -19.97 -5.78
CA LYS A 68 7.39 -21.42 -5.93
C LYS A 68 7.29 -22.15 -4.58
N TYR A 69 7.90 -21.60 -3.54
CA TYR A 69 7.85 -22.17 -2.19
C TYR A 69 6.42 -22.24 -1.64
N PHE A 70 5.67 -21.13 -1.66
CA PHE A 70 4.29 -21.15 -1.14
C PHE A 70 3.35 -22.05 -1.95
N LEU A 71 3.47 -22.09 -3.29
CA LEU A 71 2.71 -23.03 -4.12
C LEU A 71 3.03 -24.51 -3.82
N ALA A 72 4.22 -24.75 -3.28
CA ALA A 72 4.71 -26.08 -2.92
C ALA A 72 4.41 -26.47 -1.46
N CYS A 73 3.90 -25.54 -0.64
CA CYS A 73 3.54 -25.77 0.76
C CYS A 73 2.17 -26.45 0.87
N ASN A 74 2.03 -27.32 1.86
CA ASN A 74 0.75 -27.93 2.23
C ASN A 74 0.38 -27.66 3.69
N HIS A 75 1.34 -27.19 4.51
CA HIS A 75 1.08 -26.95 5.93
C HIS A 75 0.22 -25.69 6.13
N PRO A 76 -0.93 -25.75 6.82
CA PRO A 76 -1.83 -24.61 6.98
C PRO A 76 -1.15 -23.36 7.55
N ALA A 77 -0.29 -23.51 8.56
CA ALA A 77 0.44 -22.37 9.14
C ALA A 77 1.37 -21.66 8.13
N HIS A 78 1.96 -22.39 7.18
CA HIS A 78 2.82 -21.78 6.16
C HIS A 78 2.00 -21.10 5.07
N LEU A 79 0.87 -21.70 4.69
CA LEU A 79 -0.06 -21.11 3.75
C LEU A 79 -0.75 -19.85 4.31
N GLU A 80 -1.02 -19.80 5.61
CA GLU A 80 -1.48 -18.58 6.30
C GLU A 80 -0.46 -17.44 6.13
N VAL A 81 0.83 -17.71 6.33
CA VAL A 81 1.91 -16.74 6.06
C VAL A 81 1.96 -16.37 4.57
N GLY A 82 1.75 -17.35 3.68
CA GLY A 82 1.69 -17.12 2.24
C GLY A 82 0.59 -16.16 1.82
N LEU A 83 -0.62 -16.29 2.39
CA LEU A 83 -1.74 -15.39 2.10
C LEU A 83 -1.42 -13.95 2.49
N ILE A 84 -0.91 -13.73 3.72
CA ILE A 84 -0.56 -12.39 4.16
C ILE A 84 0.63 -11.82 3.38
N TYR A 85 1.64 -12.65 3.08
CA TYR A 85 2.76 -12.28 2.22
C TYR A 85 2.23 -11.75 0.89
N CYS A 86 1.29 -12.45 0.27
CA CYS A 86 0.72 -12.00 -1.00
C CYS A 86 0.02 -10.64 -0.86
N GLN A 87 -0.71 -10.42 0.23
CA GLN A 87 -1.40 -9.16 0.47
C GLN A 87 -0.42 -7.99 0.66
N VAL A 88 0.62 -8.16 1.46
CA VAL A 88 1.57 -7.07 1.76
C VAL A 88 2.55 -6.78 0.62
N GLN A 89 2.81 -7.77 -0.24
CA GLN A 89 3.67 -7.60 -1.41
C GLN A 89 2.91 -7.17 -2.67
N GLY A 90 1.60 -7.40 -2.74
CA GLY A 90 0.79 -7.19 -3.94
C GLY A 90 0.81 -8.37 -4.92
N GLU A 91 1.11 -9.59 -4.45
CA GLU A 91 1.16 -10.82 -5.25
C GLU A 91 -0.24 -11.44 -5.43
N TYR A 92 -1.18 -10.69 -6.01
CA TYR A 92 -2.60 -11.08 -6.07
C TYR A 92 -2.84 -12.35 -6.91
N SER A 93 -2.03 -12.58 -7.95
CA SER A 93 -2.11 -13.80 -8.76
C SER A 93 -1.70 -15.03 -7.97
N LEU A 94 -0.61 -14.94 -7.19
CA LEU A 94 -0.19 -16.01 -6.29
C LEU A 94 -1.26 -16.27 -5.22
N MET A 95 -1.84 -15.21 -4.64
CA MET A 95 -2.92 -15.35 -3.67
C MET A 95 -4.09 -16.16 -4.22
N ASN A 96 -4.55 -15.87 -5.45
CA ASN A 96 -5.63 -16.63 -6.08
C ASN A 96 -5.25 -18.10 -6.31
N ALA A 97 -4.02 -18.36 -6.74
CA ALA A 97 -3.52 -19.71 -6.93
C ALA A 97 -3.48 -20.51 -5.61
N LEU A 98 -3.02 -19.89 -4.51
CA LEU A 98 -3.01 -20.51 -3.19
C LEU A 98 -4.42 -20.84 -2.69
N ILE A 99 -5.38 -19.93 -2.89
CA ILE A 99 -6.78 -20.13 -2.51
C ILE A 99 -7.40 -21.28 -3.32
N GLU A 100 -7.25 -21.29 -4.65
CA GLU A 100 -7.83 -22.36 -5.48
C GLU A 100 -7.22 -23.73 -5.21
N GLN A 101 -5.89 -23.81 -5.05
CA GLN A 101 -5.21 -25.07 -4.75
C GLN A 101 -5.66 -25.67 -3.41
N ASN A 102 -6.10 -24.84 -2.47
CA ASN A 102 -6.43 -25.24 -1.11
C ASN A 102 -7.91 -25.05 -0.75
N LYS A 103 -8.81 -24.84 -1.71
CA LYS A 103 -10.22 -24.51 -1.45
C LYS A 103 -10.97 -25.55 -0.61
N GLU A 104 -10.60 -26.82 -0.75
CA GLU A 104 -11.16 -27.93 0.03
C GLU A 104 -10.50 -28.11 1.42
N ASN A 105 -9.49 -27.29 1.74
CA ASN A 105 -8.80 -27.32 3.02
C ASN A 105 -9.62 -26.56 4.09
N SER A 106 -10.40 -27.30 4.85
CA SER A 106 -11.26 -26.76 5.91
C SER A 106 -10.50 -25.92 6.95
N SER A 107 -9.25 -26.25 7.25
CA SER A 107 -8.43 -25.51 8.22
C SER A 107 -8.05 -24.10 7.73
N LEU A 108 -8.00 -23.88 6.41
CA LEU A 108 -7.66 -22.58 5.80
C LEU A 108 -8.89 -21.78 5.36
N SER A 109 -10.05 -22.43 5.24
CA SER A 109 -11.31 -21.82 4.81
C SER A 109 -11.65 -20.52 5.55
N ILE A 110 -11.32 -20.44 6.84
CA ILE A 110 -11.57 -19.25 7.68
C ILE A 110 -10.84 -17.99 7.21
N PHE A 111 -9.73 -18.14 6.49
CA PHE A 111 -8.92 -17.03 5.97
C PHE A 111 -9.34 -16.64 4.56
N PHE A 112 -9.72 -17.60 3.71
CA PHE A 112 -9.94 -17.33 2.28
C PHE A 112 -10.99 -16.25 2.03
N THR A 113 -12.08 -16.23 2.80
CA THR A 113 -13.14 -15.22 2.64
C THR A 113 -12.60 -13.79 2.69
N ILE A 114 -11.73 -13.48 3.67
CA ILE A 114 -11.21 -12.11 3.80
C ILE A 114 -10.23 -11.76 2.67
N TYR A 115 -9.36 -12.70 2.28
CA TYR A 115 -8.40 -12.50 1.18
C TYR A 115 -9.09 -12.37 -0.18
N ILE A 116 -10.18 -13.10 -0.42
CA ILE A 116 -11.01 -12.95 -1.64
C ILE A 116 -11.56 -11.52 -1.74
N LEU A 117 -12.08 -10.97 -0.63
CA LEU A 117 -12.61 -9.60 -0.63
C LEU A 117 -11.52 -8.55 -0.86
N PHE A 118 -10.33 -8.74 -0.27
CA PHE A 118 -9.17 -7.90 -0.59
C PHE A 118 -8.81 -7.95 -2.07
N ASN A 119 -8.74 -9.13 -2.67
CA ASN A 119 -8.43 -9.26 -4.10
C ASN A 119 -9.48 -8.58 -4.99
N LYS A 120 -10.77 -8.71 -4.68
CA LYS A 120 -11.83 -7.97 -5.41
C LYS A 120 -11.63 -6.46 -5.32
N ARG A 121 -11.28 -5.96 -4.13
CA ARG A 121 -10.96 -4.54 -3.96
C ARG A 121 -9.73 -4.11 -4.77
N ASN A 122 -8.65 -4.88 -4.67
CA ASN A 122 -7.37 -4.56 -5.32
C ASN A 122 -7.46 -4.60 -6.86
N LYS A 123 -8.41 -5.38 -7.41
CA LYS A 123 -8.72 -5.44 -8.85
C LYS A 123 -9.79 -4.43 -9.29
N ASN A 124 -10.24 -3.54 -8.41
CA ASN A 124 -11.35 -2.60 -8.66
C ASN A 124 -12.71 -3.25 -8.95
N GLU A 125 -12.91 -4.52 -8.59
CA GLU A 125 -14.16 -5.25 -8.79
C GLU A 125 -15.20 -4.94 -7.71
N LEU A 126 -14.76 -4.58 -6.48
CA LEU A 126 -15.64 -4.29 -5.34
C LEU A 126 -15.01 -3.24 -4.41
N ARG A 127 -15.57 -2.03 -4.35
CA ARG A 127 -15.02 -0.89 -3.57
C ARG A 127 -16.11 -0.06 -2.89
N GLY A 128 -15.67 0.88 -2.04
CA GLY A 128 -16.54 1.90 -1.44
C GLY A 128 -17.72 1.31 -0.68
N GLN A 129 -18.91 1.84 -0.93
CA GLN A 129 -20.13 1.43 -0.24
C GLN A 129 -20.48 -0.05 -0.48
N LEU A 130 -20.35 -0.54 -1.71
CA LEU A 130 -20.64 -1.94 -2.04
C LEU A 130 -19.73 -2.91 -1.29
N LEU A 131 -18.44 -2.56 -1.17
CA LEU A 131 -17.51 -3.33 -0.36
C LEU A 131 -17.89 -3.28 1.12
N TYR A 132 -18.20 -2.09 1.64
CA TYR A 132 -18.59 -1.91 3.04
C TYR A 132 -19.80 -2.78 3.43
N GLU A 133 -20.84 -2.77 2.60
CA GLU A 133 -22.03 -3.63 2.76
C GLU A 133 -21.67 -5.11 2.72
N LYS A 134 -20.83 -5.50 1.75
CA LYS A 134 -20.42 -6.89 1.64
C LYS A 134 -19.67 -7.39 2.86
N ILE A 135 -18.80 -6.56 3.46
CA ILE A 135 -18.10 -6.91 4.69
C ILE A 135 -19.11 -7.08 5.83
N ARG A 136 -20.11 -6.19 5.95
CA ARG A 136 -21.14 -6.28 7.01
C ARG A 136 -22.00 -7.53 6.93
N GLU A 137 -22.34 -7.96 5.72
CA GLU A 137 -23.12 -9.18 5.48
C GLU A 137 -22.29 -10.46 5.65
N THR A 138 -20.96 -10.35 5.63
CA THR A 138 -20.06 -11.49 5.70
C THR A 138 -19.76 -11.84 7.15
N ARG A 139 -20.05 -13.09 7.55
CA ARG A 139 -19.64 -13.61 8.85
C ARG A 139 -18.18 -14.04 8.82
N PHE A 140 -17.32 -13.29 9.49
CA PHE A 140 -15.91 -13.64 9.65
C PHE A 140 -15.65 -14.50 10.89
N SER A 141 -14.58 -15.30 10.83
CA SER A 141 -14.05 -16.03 11.98
C SER A 141 -13.54 -15.06 13.05
N SER A 142 -13.71 -15.40 14.33
CA SER A 142 -13.15 -14.64 15.47
C SER A 142 -11.63 -14.76 15.61
N ASN A 143 -10.96 -15.50 14.71
CA ASN A 143 -9.50 -15.56 14.67
C ASN A 143 -8.91 -14.13 14.58
N PRO A 144 -7.98 -13.74 15.48
CA PRO A 144 -7.43 -12.38 15.51
C PRO A 144 -6.79 -11.91 14.20
N HIS A 145 -6.14 -12.80 13.42
CA HIS A 145 -5.61 -12.45 12.09
C HIS A 145 -6.74 -12.02 11.15
N VAL A 146 -7.80 -12.83 11.06
CA VAL A 146 -8.96 -12.51 10.23
C VAL A 146 -9.61 -11.21 10.68
N GLN A 147 -9.71 -10.97 11.99
CA GLN A 147 -10.29 -9.74 12.53
C GLN A 147 -9.43 -8.50 12.23
N VAL A 148 -8.10 -8.57 12.35
CA VAL A 148 -7.23 -7.47 11.90
C VAL A 148 -7.48 -7.15 10.42
N MET A 149 -7.48 -8.18 9.58
CA MET A 149 -7.69 -8.02 8.13
C MET A 149 -9.07 -7.45 7.80
N ALA A 150 -10.14 -7.90 8.48
CA ALA A 150 -11.50 -7.38 8.29
C ALA A 150 -11.61 -5.91 8.68
N ASN A 151 -11.02 -5.50 9.81
CA ASN A 151 -11.01 -4.11 10.23
C ASN A 151 -10.20 -3.23 9.27
N ILE A 152 -9.04 -3.68 8.79
CA ILE A 152 -8.29 -2.97 7.74
C ILE A 152 -9.13 -2.84 6.46
N LEU A 153 -9.88 -3.87 6.09
CA LEU A 153 -10.73 -3.82 4.89
C LEU A 153 -11.90 -2.83 5.07
N TYR A 154 -12.47 -2.70 6.27
CA TYR A 154 -13.42 -1.64 6.59
C TYR A 154 -12.81 -0.25 6.44
N MET A 155 -11.61 -0.01 6.99
CA MET A 155 -10.89 1.26 6.85
C MET A 155 -10.70 1.63 5.37
N LEU A 156 -10.30 0.64 4.56
CA LEU A 156 -10.12 0.80 3.13
C LEU A 156 -11.43 1.07 2.38
N ALA A 157 -12.51 0.39 2.74
CA ALA A 157 -13.83 0.63 2.15
C ALA A 157 -14.35 2.04 2.47
N LEU A 158 -14.14 2.51 3.70
CA LEU A 158 -14.49 3.87 4.12
C LEU A 158 -13.68 4.94 3.37
N ALA A 159 -12.38 4.71 3.19
CA ALA A 159 -11.53 5.60 2.41
C ALA A 159 -11.95 5.68 0.94
N ASP A 160 -12.44 4.57 0.37
CA ASP A 160 -12.97 4.53 -1.00
C ASP A 160 -14.32 5.27 -1.13
N LYS A 161 -15.12 5.40 -0.05
CA LYS A 161 -16.40 6.14 -0.03
C LYS A 161 -16.31 7.46 0.76
N PRO A 162 -15.23 8.21 0.51
CA PRO A 162 -14.52 9.13 1.42
C PRO A 162 -15.28 9.52 2.70
N ASN A 163 -15.41 8.57 3.63
CA ASN A 163 -15.96 8.78 4.97
C ASN A 163 -14.88 8.48 6.01
N ASN A 164 -13.81 9.28 5.97
CA ASN A 164 -12.60 9.01 6.73
C ASN A 164 -12.77 9.27 8.23
N ASN A 165 -13.76 10.07 8.62
CA ASN A 165 -14.09 10.32 10.02
C ASN A 165 -14.44 9.02 10.77
N ALA A 166 -15.03 8.04 10.09
CA ALA A 166 -15.41 6.75 10.67
C ALA A 166 -14.26 5.73 10.73
N ILE A 167 -13.05 6.02 10.23
CA ILE A 167 -11.94 5.07 10.19
C ILE A 167 -11.39 4.77 11.59
N ILE A 168 -11.40 5.76 12.48
CA ILE A 168 -10.78 5.66 13.82
C ILE A 168 -11.33 4.49 14.64
N GLN A 169 -12.62 4.18 14.55
CA GLN A 169 -13.24 3.08 15.30
C GLN A 169 -12.62 1.71 14.96
N TYR A 170 -12.11 1.56 13.74
CA TYR A 170 -11.48 0.30 13.29
C TYR A 170 -10.01 0.22 13.69
N VAL A 171 -9.36 1.34 14.01
CA VAL A 171 -7.97 1.34 14.49
C VAL A 171 -7.87 0.69 15.86
N ASP A 172 -8.77 1.05 16.78
CA ASP A 172 -8.80 0.46 18.12
C ASP A 172 -9.01 -1.06 18.07
N GLU A 173 -9.91 -1.52 17.19
CA GLU A 173 -10.17 -2.95 16.95
C GLU A 173 -8.95 -3.67 16.35
N VAL A 174 -8.24 -3.05 15.41
CA VAL A 174 -6.98 -3.59 14.87
C VAL A 174 -5.94 -3.75 15.98
N GLU A 175 -5.74 -2.72 16.79
CA GLU A 175 -4.75 -2.74 17.88
C GLU A 175 -5.11 -3.78 18.96
N ALA A 176 -6.39 -3.93 19.29
CA ALA A 176 -6.87 -4.96 20.20
C ALA A 176 -6.57 -6.38 19.67
N ASN A 177 -6.89 -6.65 18.40
CA ASN A 177 -6.65 -7.96 17.80
C ASN A 177 -5.16 -8.26 17.59
N LEU A 178 -4.34 -7.27 17.23
CA LEU A 178 -2.89 -7.44 17.12
C LEU A 178 -2.25 -7.86 18.45
N LYS A 179 -2.77 -7.41 19.60
CA LYS A 179 -2.27 -7.82 20.93
C LYS A 179 -2.47 -9.32 21.20
N LEU A 180 -3.53 -9.91 20.64
CA LEU A 180 -3.86 -11.34 20.80
C LEU A 180 -2.97 -12.26 19.95
N ILE A 181 -2.31 -11.73 18.91
CA ILE A 181 -1.43 -12.51 18.04
C ILE A 181 -0.05 -12.66 18.69
N LYS A 182 0.47 -13.89 18.70
CA LYS A 182 1.83 -14.19 19.18
C LYS A 182 2.88 -13.45 18.35
N LYS A 183 4.02 -13.13 18.96
CA LYS A 183 5.16 -12.54 18.23
C LYS A 183 5.62 -13.48 17.11
N GLY A 184 6.01 -12.89 15.98
CA GLY A 184 6.43 -13.61 14.77
C GLY A 184 5.84 -12.97 13.51
N ARG A 185 6.18 -13.55 12.35
CA ARG A 185 5.97 -12.94 11.04
C ARG A 185 4.52 -12.58 10.71
N ILE A 186 3.54 -13.37 11.14
CA ILE A 186 2.12 -13.03 10.92
C ILE A 186 1.80 -11.69 11.60
N LYS A 187 2.19 -11.53 12.88
CA LYS A 187 1.98 -10.28 13.61
C LYS A 187 2.73 -9.13 12.98
N ASP A 188 3.96 -9.37 12.55
CA ASP A 188 4.83 -8.36 11.97
C ASP A 188 4.27 -7.84 10.63
N TYR A 189 3.84 -8.73 9.74
CA TYR A 189 3.18 -8.34 8.49
C TYR A 189 1.84 -7.64 8.73
N LEU A 190 1.01 -8.15 9.63
CA LEU A 190 -0.26 -7.50 9.97
C LEU A 190 -0.05 -6.11 10.56
N ARG A 191 0.97 -5.95 11.43
CA ARG A 191 1.32 -4.65 12.00
C ARG A 191 1.72 -3.66 10.92
N MET A 192 2.56 -4.07 9.99
CA MET A 192 3.02 -3.19 8.92
C MET A 192 1.89 -2.81 7.97
N PHE A 193 0.98 -3.75 7.69
CA PHE A 193 -0.21 -3.48 6.88
C PHE A 193 -1.20 -2.55 7.56
N ALA A 194 -1.39 -2.70 8.87
CA ALA A 194 -2.19 -1.77 9.68
C ALA A 194 -1.55 -0.37 9.73
N ASP A 195 -0.24 -0.31 10.00
CA ASP A 195 0.51 0.94 10.10
C ASP A 195 0.42 1.78 8.83
N GLU A 196 0.46 1.13 7.66
CA GLU A 196 0.26 1.79 6.37
C GLU A 196 -1.04 2.61 6.35
N ARG A 197 -2.12 2.12 6.96
CA ARG A 197 -3.43 2.79 7.00
C ARG A 197 -3.55 3.79 8.13
N ILE A 198 -3.02 3.44 9.30
CA ILE A 198 -3.05 4.31 10.48
C ILE A 198 -2.25 5.59 10.22
N ALA A 199 -1.12 5.51 9.50
CA ALA A 199 -0.35 6.70 9.11
C ALA A 199 -1.18 7.70 8.28
N PHE A 200 -1.89 7.24 7.25
CA PHE A 200 -2.77 8.09 6.43
C PHE A 200 -3.95 8.65 7.22
N MET A 201 -4.52 7.87 8.13
CA MET A 201 -5.58 8.38 9.01
C MET A 201 -5.08 9.57 9.85
N HIS A 202 -3.89 9.46 10.45
CA HIS A 202 -3.27 10.58 11.17
C HIS A 202 -2.95 11.75 10.24
N LEU A 203 -2.49 11.49 9.01
CA LEU A 203 -2.28 12.52 8.00
C LEU A 203 -3.56 13.32 7.78
N TRP A 204 -4.67 12.66 7.42
CA TRP A 204 -5.93 13.31 7.09
C TRP A 204 -6.52 14.14 8.24
N ARG A 205 -6.22 13.74 9.47
CA ARG A 205 -6.61 14.43 10.72
C ARG A 205 -5.63 15.52 11.16
N ILE A 206 -4.61 15.83 10.37
CA ILE A 206 -3.58 16.85 10.67
C ILE A 206 -2.73 16.46 11.90
N GLU A 207 -2.71 15.18 12.26
CA GLU A 207 -1.89 14.63 13.36
C GLU A 207 -0.49 14.29 12.84
N LEU A 208 0.20 15.28 12.27
CA LEU A 208 1.42 15.09 11.45
C LEU A 208 2.56 14.43 12.20
N ASN A 209 2.71 14.68 13.50
CA ASN A 209 3.75 14.04 14.31
C ASN A 209 3.57 12.51 14.40
N GLU A 210 2.35 12.04 14.65
CA GLU A 210 2.07 10.60 14.71
C GLU A 210 2.12 9.98 13.31
N CYS A 211 1.60 10.67 12.28
CA CYS A 211 1.75 10.26 10.89
C CYS A 211 3.23 9.98 10.53
N ARG A 212 4.11 10.97 10.77
CA ARG A 212 5.55 10.87 10.46
C ARG A 212 6.23 9.77 11.25
N LYS A 213 5.93 9.65 12.55
CA LYS A 213 6.49 8.60 13.42
C LYS A 213 6.15 7.20 12.93
N ILE A 214 4.90 6.98 12.50
CA ILE A 214 4.48 5.68 11.96
C ILE A 214 5.11 5.45 10.58
N ALA A 215 5.17 6.47 9.72
CA ALA A 215 5.81 6.37 8.42
C ALA A 215 7.31 6.01 8.55
N TYR A 216 8.06 6.64 9.47
CA TYR A 216 9.44 6.26 9.74
C TYR A 216 9.56 4.83 10.26
N ARG A 217 8.69 4.40 11.18
CA ARG A 217 8.65 2.99 11.63
C ARG A 217 8.47 2.02 10.47
N ILE A 218 7.62 2.36 9.50
CA ILE A 218 7.43 1.53 8.30
C ILE A 218 8.71 1.48 7.46
N ILE A 219 9.28 2.64 7.16
CA ILE A 219 10.46 2.79 6.29
C ILE A 219 11.67 2.06 6.87
N ASP A 220 11.93 2.26 8.16
CA ASP A 220 13.11 1.75 8.87
C ASP A 220 12.97 0.28 9.30
N SER A 221 11.79 -0.32 9.11
CA SER A 221 11.54 -1.72 9.47
C SER A 221 12.50 -2.67 8.73
N PRO A 222 13.10 -3.68 9.39
CA PRO A 222 13.93 -4.67 8.71
C PRO A 222 13.12 -5.65 7.85
N ILE A 223 11.79 -5.62 7.95
CA ILE A 223 10.89 -6.51 7.22
C ILE A 223 10.92 -6.15 5.73
N ASP A 224 11.15 -7.15 4.89
CA ASP A 224 11.17 -6.99 3.43
C ASP A 224 9.75 -6.93 2.86
N ILE A 225 9.16 -5.73 2.82
CA ILE A 225 7.82 -5.43 2.29
C ILE A 225 7.86 -4.12 1.49
N PRO A 226 8.58 -4.10 0.36
CA PRO A 226 8.92 -2.87 -0.37
C PRO A 226 7.70 -2.08 -0.83
N MET A 227 6.57 -2.75 -1.13
CA MET A 227 5.32 -2.08 -1.49
C MET A 227 4.77 -1.21 -0.34
N ILE A 228 4.79 -1.71 0.90
CA ILE A 228 4.33 -0.96 2.08
C ILE A 228 5.33 0.13 2.43
N LYS A 229 6.64 -0.15 2.32
CA LYS A 229 7.69 0.85 2.54
C LYS A 229 7.56 2.04 1.60
N MET A 230 7.34 1.79 0.31
CA MET A 230 7.08 2.82 -0.69
C MET A 230 5.86 3.67 -0.29
N THR A 231 4.75 3.03 0.12
CA THR A 231 3.59 3.77 0.62
C THR A 231 3.95 4.63 1.85
N GLY A 232 4.78 4.11 2.77
CA GLY A 232 5.28 4.86 3.92
C GLY A 232 6.07 6.11 3.53
N VAL A 233 6.95 6.01 2.52
CA VAL A 233 7.68 7.17 1.96
C VAL A 233 6.70 8.18 1.35
N SER A 234 5.70 7.73 0.59
CA SER A 234 4.67 8.61 0.01
C SER A 234 3.87 9.35 1.09
N CYS A 235 3.44 8.64 2.15
CA CYS A 235 2.72 9.24 3.27
C CYS A 235 3.58 10.28 4.02
N LEU A 236 4.86 9.96 4.24
CA LEU A 236 5.83 10.88 4.82
C LEU A 236 5.98 12.14 3.96
N ALA A 237 6.07 11.96 2.64
CA ALA A 237 6.18 13.06 1.70
C ALA A 237 4.95 13.98 1.73
N GLU A 238 3.76 13.39 1.70
CA GLU A 238 2.50 14.12 1.81
C GLU A 238 2.46 14.97 3.08
N SER A 239 2.93 14.44 4.21
CA SER A 239 3.00 15.19 5.47
C SER A 239 3.88 16.44 5.41
N PHE A 240 4.81 16.55 4.46
CA PHE A 240 5.71 17.70 4.29
C PHE A 240 5.26 18.67 3.18
N GLN A 241 4.20 18.39 2.43
CA GLN A 241 3.83 19.19 1.25
C GLN A 241 3.67 20.68 1.51
N VAL A 242 3.17 21.02 2.70
CA VAL A 242 2.95 22.41 3.11
C VAL A 242 4.18 23.00 3.79
N GLU A 243 4.76 22.29 4.76
CA GLU A 243 5.87 22.78 5.59
C GLU A 243 7.20 22.83 4.84
N ASN A 244 7.46 21.86 3.96
CA ASN A 244 8.69 21.76 3.21
C ASN A 244 8.45 21.07 1.85
N PRO A 245 7.97 21.82 0.83
CA PRO A 245 7.70 21.27 -0.50
C PRO A 245 8.90 20.61 -1.17
N ILE A 246 10.12 21.11 -0.94
CA ILE A 246 11.35 20.52 -1.50
C ILE A 246 11.59 19.13 -0.92
N LYS A 247 11.41 18.95 0.39
CA LYS A 247 11.50 17.64 1.03
C LYS A 247 10.39 16.71 0.56
N ALA A 248 9.16 17.22 0.41
CA ALA A 248 8.05 16.43 -0.12
C ALA A 248 8.35 15.93 -1.54
N GLU A 249 8.87 16.80 -2.41
CA GLU A 249 9.25 16.46 -3.78
C GLU A 249 10.33 15.38 -3.82
N ALA A 250 11.41 15.53 -3.04
CA ALA A 250 12.50 14.56 -2.98
C ALA A 250 12.01 13.17 -2.51
N LEU A 251 11.14 13.12 -1.49
CA LEU A 251 10.55 11.87 -1.00
C LEU A 251 9.59 11.24 -2.02
N LEU A 252 8.82 12.03 -2.76
CA LEU A 252 7.94 11.50 -3.82
C LEU A 252 8.73 10.99 -5.03
N VAL A 253 9.85 11.62 -5.38
CA VAL A 253 10.81 11.10 -6.37
C VAL A 253 11.35 9.75 -5.90
N GLN A 254 11.79 9.65 -4.64
CA GLN A 254 12.24 8.39 -4.04
C GLN A 254 11.14 7.31 -4.11
N ALA A 255 9.89 7.63 -3.75
CA ALA A 255 8.78 6.69 -3.84
C ALA A 255 8.54 6.23 -5.28
N GLY A 256 8.66 7.14 -6.26
CA GLY A 256 8.58 6.83 -7.69
C GLY A 256 9.69 5.89 -8.17
N ASP A 257 10.92 6.07 -7.69
CA ASP A 257 12.03 5.18 -8.02
C ASP A 257 11.87 3.80 -7.38
N MET A 258 11.40 3.75 -6.13
CA MET A 258 11.04 2.48 -5.48
C MET A 258 9.98 1.71 -6.28
N LEU A 259 8.97 2.39 -6.84
CA LEU A 259 7.95 1.78 -7.71
C LEU A 259 8.55 1.13 -8.97
N LYS A 260 9.56 1.77 -9.57
CA LYS A 260 10.29 1.22 -10.73
C LYS A 260 11.12 0.00 -10.34
N GLU A 261 11.83 0.06 -9.22
CA GLU A 261 12.62 -1.06 -8.69
C GLU A 261 11.75 -2.29 -8.41
N ILE A 262 10.56 -2.09 -7.84
CA ILE A 262 9.61 -3.19 -7.60
C ILE A 262 8.81 -3.60 -8.85
N LYS A 263 9.04 -2.94 -9.99
CA LYS A 263 8.41 -3.19 -11.29
C LYS A 263 6.88 -3.07 -11.27
N VAL A 264 6.36 -2.11 -10.54
CA VAL A 264 4.93 -1.82 -10.55
C VAL A 264 4.54 -1.20 -11.90
N SER A 265 3.46 -1.70 -12.50
CA SER A 265 2.92 -1.16 -13.75
C SER A 265 2.59 0.33 -13.61
N GLN A 266 2.95 1.11 -14.63
CA GLN A 266 2.62 2.53 -14.70
C GLN A 266 1.11 2.79 -14.76
N GLN A 267 0.33 1.80 -15.21
CA GLN A 267 -1.13 1.86 -15.24
C GLN A 267 -1.77 1.51 -13.89
N SER A 268 -0.99 1.06 -12.91
CA SER A 268 -1.53 0.73 -11.60
C SER A 268 -1.95 2.01 -10.86
N GLN A 269 -3.01 1.88 -10.04
CA GLN A 269 -3.49 2.99 -9.22
C GLN A 269 -2.39 3.56 -8.32
N LYS A 270 -1.52 2.71 -7.75
CA LYS A 270 -0.43 3.17 -6.88
C LYS A 270 0.60 4.02 -7.63
N TYR A 271 0.94 3.64 -8.87
CA TYR A 271 1.89 4.41 -9.66
C TYR A 271 1.31 5.79 -10.03
N ILE A 272 0.08 5.80 -10.54
CA ILE A 272 -0.63 7.04 -10.89
C ILE A 272 -0.76 7.94 -9.67
N ALA A 273 -1.11 7.40 -8.50
CA ALA A 273 -1.23 8.17 -7.26
C ALA A 273 0.09 8.87 -6.88
N VAL A 274 1.22 8.15 -6.87
CA VAL A 274 2.52 8.75 -6.52
C VAL A 274 2.94 9.82 -7.54
N GLN A 275 2.79 9.55 -8.84
CA GLN A 275 3.16 10.54 -9.88
C GLN A 275 2.25 11.77 -9.86
N THR A 276 0.95 11.56 -9.64
CA THR A 276 -0.03 12.64 -9.52
C THR A 276 0.26 13.50 -8.29
N THR A 277 0.54 12.90 -7.13
CA THR A 277 0.92 13.64 -5.92
C THR A 277 2.25 14.39 -6.10
N LEU A 278 3.24 13.80 -6.80
CA LEU A 278 4.48 14.48 -7.16
C LEU A 278 4.23 15.70 -8.05
N ALA A 279 3.40 15.54 -9.08
CA ALA A 279 3.03 16.64 -9.97
C ALA A 279 2.28 17.75 -9.22
N HIS A 280 1.36 17.39 -8.32
CA HIS A 280 0.66 18.37 -7.46
C HIS A 280 1.66 19.25 -6.69
N VAL A 281 2.61 18.62 -5.99
CA VAL A 281 3.65 19.36 -5.24
C VAL A 281 4.44 20.28 -6.16
N ARG A 282 4.82 19.80 -7.34
CA ARG A 282 5.58 20.58 -8.33
C ARG A 282 4.80 21.78 -8.86
N ILE A 283 3.55 21.56 -9.28
CA ILE A 283 2.65 22.57 -9.86
C ILE A 283 2.40 23.71 -8.86
N TYR A 284 1.97 23.38 -7.64
CA TYR A 284 1.57 24.39 -6.65
C TYR A 284 2.74 25.12 -5.99
N ASN A 285 3.98 24.63 -6.16
CA ASN A 285 5.18 25.29 -5.64
C ASN A 285 6.11 25.80 -6.74
N ASN A 286 5.73 25.65 -8.01
CA ASN A 286 6.54 26.04 -9.18
C ASN A 286 7.97 25.45 -9.15
N ILE A 287 8.10 24.16 -8.82
CA ILE A 287 9.39 23.46 -8.74
C ILE A 287 9.47 22.36 -9.78
N ASN A 288 10.59 22.24 -10.49
CA ASN A 288 10.87 21.15 -11.43
C ASN A 288 9.71 20.87 -12.43
N ILE A 289 9.04 21.92 -12.92
CA ILE A 289 7.85 21.82 -13.79
C ILE A 289 8.19 21.06 -15.10
N ASP A 290 9.40 21.24 -15.60
CA ASP A 290 9.96 20.56 -16.77
C ASP A 290 10.08 19.03 -16.61
N LYS A 291 10.05 18.52 -15.37
CA LYS A 291 10.16 17.09 -15.06
C LYS A 291 8.81 16.38 -14.91
N ILE A 292 7.70 17.07 -15.14
CA ILE A 292 6.36 16.50 -15.01
C ILE A 292 6.05 15.66 -16.27
N ASP A 293 5.80 14.36 -16.08
CA ASP A 293 5.30 13.48 -17.14
C ASP A 293 3.76 13.47 -17.12
N VAL A 294 3.17 14.29 -17.98
CA VAL A 294 1.71 14.46 -18.11
C VAL A 294 0.98 13.18 -18.52
N SER A 295 1.67 12.20 -19.11
CA SER A 295 1.05 10.94 -19.58
C SER A 295 0.63 10.01 -18.44
N THR A 296 1.17 10.23 -17.24
CA THR A 296 0.94 9.38 -16.06
C THR A 296 0.05 10.04 -15.00
N LEU A 297 -0.48 11.24 -15.30
CA LEU A 297 -1.26 12.02 -14.35
C LEU A 297 -2.74 11.64 -14.37
N HIS A 298 -3.36 11.72 -13.19
CA HIS A 298 -4.80 11.83 -13.10
C HIS A 298 -5.31 13.06 -13.87
N PRO A 299 -6.50 13.03 -14.50
CA PRO A 299 -7.00 14.14 -15.31
C PRO A 299 -7.05 15.49 -14.57
N THR A 300 -7.29 15.48 -13.25
CA THR A 300 -7.30 16.69 -12.42
C THR A 300 -5.96 17.43 -12.43
N GLU A 301 -4.86 16.75 -12.11
CA GLU A 301 -3.53 17.33 -12.11
C GLU A 301 -3.05 17.66 -13.52
N ARG A 302 -3.44 16.85 -14.52
CA ARG A 302 -3.19 17.18 -15.94
C ARG A 302 -3.86 18.49 -16.34
N ALA A 303 -5.15 18.66 -16.05
CA ALA A 303 -5.86 19.90 -16.35
C ALA A 303 -5.23 21.10 -15.62
N THR A 304 -4.84 20.92 -14.35
CA THR A 304 -4.16 21.98 -13.58
C THR A 304 -2.82 22.37 -14.19
N PHE A 305 -2.02 21.40 -14.63
CA PHE A 305 -0.76 21.65 -15.33
C PHE A 305 -0.99 22.41 -16.64
N GLU A 306 -1.89 21.92 -17.49
CA GLU A 306 -2.19 22.52 -18.79
C GLU A 306 -2.73 23.95 -18.63
N TYR A 307 -3.53 24.22 -17.59
CA TYR A 307 -4.06 25.54 -17.33
C TYR A 307 -2.96 26.54 -16.94
N ARG A 308 -2.00 26.11 -16.11
CA ARG A 308 -0.95 26.99 -15.56
C ARG A 308 0.26 27.14 -16.49
N PHE A 309 0.59 26.11 -17.26
CA PHE A 309 1.86 26.03 -17.99
C PHE A 309 1.74 25.58 -19.45
N GLY A 310 0.56 25.13 -19.89
CA GLY A 310 0.37 24.49 -21.19
C GLY A 310 -0.82 25.05 -21.96
N ASN A 311 -1.65 24.15 -22.48
CA ASN A 311 -2.82 24.53 -23.27
C ASN A 311 -4.05 24.76 -22.37
N ARG A 312 -4.38 26.04 -22.16
CA ARG A 312 -5.54 26.44 -21.34
C ARG A 312 -6.89 25.93 -21.87
N GLU A 313 -7.09 25.83 -23.18
CA GLU A 313 -8.34 25.32 -23.74
C GLU A 313 -8.50 23.82 -23.45
N LEU A 314 -7.41 23.06 -23.60
CA LEU A 314 -7.37 21.65 -23.23
C LEU A 314 -7.65 21.45 -21.73
N ALA A 315 -7.09 22.31 -20.87
CA ALA A 315 -7.37 22.23 -19.44
C ALA A 315 -8.87 22.39 -19.14
N LEU A 316 -9.52 23.39 -19.75
CA LEU A 316 -10.94 23.65 -19.55
C LEU A 316 -11.80 22.50 -20.08
N SER A 317 -11.44 21.88 -21.22
CA SER A 317 -12.18 20.72 -21.72
C SER A 317 -12.09 19.53 -20.75
N ILE A 318 -10.90 19.24 -20.21
CA ILE A 318 -10.73 18.16 -19.22
C ILE A 318 -11.51 18.46 -17.93
N PHE A 319 -11.54 19.72 -17.47
CA PHE A 319 -12.33 20.08 -16.29
C PHE A 319 -13.83 19.92 -16.52
N GLU A 320 -14.35 20.21 -17.72
CA GLU A 320 -15.77 19.97 -18.01
C GLU A 320 -16.10 18.48 -18.04
N GLU A 321 -15.23 17.63 -18.63
CA GLU A 321 -15.39 16.17 -18.57
C GLU A 321 -15.43 15.65 -17.11
N LEU A 322 -14.55 16.17 -16.24
CA LEU A 322 -14.53 15.83 -14.82
C LEU A 322 -15.78 16.30 -14.07
N LYS A 323 -16.36 17.43 -14.47
CA LYS A 323 -17.58 17.98 -13.90
C LYS A 323 -18.79 17.13 -14.29
N GLU A 324 -18.90 16.74 -15.57
CA GLU A 324 -19.94 15.84 -16.08
C GLU A 324 -19.90 14.46 -15.41
N ALA A 325 -18.69 13.94 -15.16
CA ALA A 325 -18.48 12.69 -14.43
C ALA A 325 -18.79 12.79 -12.91
N GLY A 326 -18.96 14.00 -12.38
CA GLY A 326 -19.12 14.28 -10.97
C GLY A 326 -17.80 14.67 -10.31
N HIS A 327 -17.68 15.94 -9.93
CA HIS A 327 -16.49 16.44 -9.25
C HIS A 327 -16.22 15.71 -7.93
N THR A 328 -14.95 15.32 -7.74
CA THR A 328 -14.40 15.08 -6.40
C THR A 328 -14.01 16.41 -5.77
N PRO A 329 -13.80 16.49 -4.45
CA PRO A 329 -13.34 17.73 -3.82
C PRO A 329 -12.01 18.21 -4.43
N PHE A 330 -11.13 17.29 -4.80
CA PHE A 330 -9.86 17.58 -5.47
C PHE A 330 -10.06 18.17 -6.87
N SER A 331 -10.93 17.58 -7.69
CA SER A 331 -11.18 18.13 -9.03
C SER A 331 -11.96 19.44 -9.00
N ARG A 332 -12.88 19.59 -8.03
CA ARG A 332 -13.61 20.85 -7.80
C ARG A 332 -12.66 21.96 -7.41
N ILE A 333 -11.83 21.77 -6.38
CA ILE A 333 -10.95 22.84 -5.91
C ILE A 333 -9.93 23.25 -6.98
N ALA A 334 -9.36 22.28 -7.70
CA ALA A 334 -8.42 22.56 -8.79
C ALA A 334 -9.09 23.37 -9.91
N HIS A 335 -10.29 22.96 -10.34
CA HIS A 335 -11.05 23.66 -11.37
C HIS A 335 -11.41 25.08 -10.92
N SER A 336 -12.05 25.20 -9.75
CA SER A 336 -12.52 26.49 -9.23
C SER A 336 -11.38 27.46 -8.93
N MET A 337 -10.22 26.99 -8.49
CA MET A 337 -9.01 27.82 -8.38
C MET A 337 -8.53 28.34 -9.73
N CYS A 338 -8.55 27.51 -10.78
CA CYS A 338 -8.15 27.93 -12.12
C CYS A 338 -9.05 29.06 -12.64
N ILE A 339 -10.37 28.91 -12.50
CA ILE A 339 -11.35 29.88 -13.02
C ILE A 339 -11.77 30.98 -12.01
N GLN A 340 -11.16 31.00 -10.83
CA GLN A 340 -11.47 31.94 -9.74
C GLN A 340 -12.93 31.90 -9.26
N ASP A 341 -13.54 30.71 -9.29
CA ASP A 341 -14.88 30.47 -8.78
C ASP A 341 -14.85 30.30 -7.24
N ILE A 342 -15.16 31.39 -6.54
CA ILE A 342 -15.13 31.43 -5.07
C ILE A 342 -16.15 30.48 -4.44
N ASP A 343 -17.33 30.32 -5.03
CA ASP A 343 -18.36 29.45 -4.48
C ASP A 343 -17.98 27.98 -4.65
N GLY A 344 -17.40 27.61 -5.80
CA GLY A 344 -16.83 26.29 -6.01
C GLY A 344 -15.65 25.97 -5.09
N ILE A 345 -14.80 26.95 -4.78
CA ILE A 345 -13.73 26.80 -3.78
C ILE A 345 -14.31 26.53 -2.39
N LYS A 346 -15.28 27.34 -1.94
CA LYS A 346 -15.94 27.16 -0.63
C LYS A 346 -16.60 25.79 -0.53
N GLN A 347 -17.30 25.38 -1.60
CA GLN A 347 -17.93 24.07 -1.67
C GLN A 347 -16.91 22.94 -1.57
N ALA A 348 -15.78 23.02 -2.28
CA ALA A 348 -14.74 21.99 -2.21
C ALA A 348 -14.11 21.88 -0.81
N LEU A 349 -13.88 23.01 -0.14
CA LEU A 349 -13.35 23.04 1.23
C LEU A 349 -14.33 22.40 2.23
N LEU A 350 -15.62 22.68 2.10
CA LEU A 350 -16.66 22.02 2.89
C LEU A 350 -16.67 20.51 2.63
N GLU A 351 -16.57 20.09 1.37
CA GLU A 351 -16.54 18.67 1.01
C GLU A 351 -15.33 17.95 1.62
N PHE A 352 -14.13 18.56 1.64
CA PHE A 352 -12.98 18.00 2.34
C PHE A 352 -13.25 17.78 3.83
N GLU A 353 -13.88 18.74 4.51
CA GLU A 353 -14.21 18.62 5.94
C GLU A 353 -15.24 17.51 6.18
N LEU A 354 -16.32 17.47 5.40
CA LEU A 354 -17.35 16.44 5.50
C LEU A 354 -16.81 15.02 5.24
N MET A 355 -15.82 14.90 4.36
CA MET A 355 -15.17 13.63 4.00
C MET A 355 -14.08 13.19 5.00
N GLY A 356 -13.74 14.03 5.98
CA GLY A 356 -12.64 13.75 6.92
C GLY A 356 -11.26 13.84 6.27
N LEU A 357 -11.11 14.74 5.30
CA LEU A 357 -9.89 15.03 4.54
C LEU A 357 -9.30 16.39 4.95
N SER A 358 -9.34 16.70 6.26
CA SER A 358 -9.01 18.01 6.82
C SER A 358 -7.62 18.52 6.43
N PHE A 359 -6.63 17.62 6.33
CA PHE A 359 -5.29 17.98 5.85
C PHE A 359 -5.30 18.65 4.48
N TYR A 360 -6.01 18.09 3.50
CA TYR A 360 -6.05 18.66 2.15
C TYR A 360 -6.84 19.97 2.14
N GLY A 361 -7.94 20.06 2.90
CA GLY A 361 -8.67 21.31 3.09
C GLY A 361 -7.77 22.43 3.66
N GLN A 362 -6.96 22.13 4.68
CA GLN A 362 -6.01 23.07 5.25
C GLN A 362 -4.89 23.44 4.27
N MET A 363 -4.34 22.46 3.56
CA MET A 363 -3.33 22.68 2.53
C MET A 363 -3.82 23.69 1.49
N TYR A 364 -5.02 23.50 0.94
CA TYR A 364 -5.58 24.42 -0.06
C TYR A 364 -5.90 25.80 0.53
N LYS A 365 -6.42 25.89 1.77
CA LYS A 365 -6.57 27.20 2.45
C LYS A 365 -5.23 27.95 2.54
N MET A 366 -4.13 27.24 2.81
CA MET A 366 -2.79 27.86 2.85
C MET A 366 -2.28 28.27 1.48
N ILE A 367 -2.57 27.50 0.42
CA ILE A 367 -2.24 27.88 -0.96
C ILE A 367 -3.01 29.15 -1.36
N LEU A 368 -4.32 29.19 -1.11
CA LEU A 368 -5.18 30.34 -1.40
C LEU A 368 -4.73 31.60 -0.67
N ASN A 369 -4.36 31.48 0.61
CA ASN A 369 -3.82 32.61 1.38
C ASN A 369 -2.50 33.15 0.78
N LYS A 370 -1.62 32.28 0.26
CA LYS A 370 -0.39 32.70 -0.43
C LYS A 370 -0.69 33.42 -1.75
N GLU A 371 -1.78 33.04 -2.43
CA GLU A 371 -2.26 33.66 -3.66
C GLU A 371 -3.11 34.93 -3.39
N GLY A 372 -3.28 35.33 -2.13
CA GLY A 372 -4.01 36.55 -1.73
C GLY A 372 -5.54 36.39 -1.69
N VAL A 373 -6.06 35.17 -1.78
CA VAL A 373 -7.49 34.87 -1.70
C VAL A 373 -7.88 34.66 -0.24
N VAL A 374 -8.61 35.61 0.35
CA VAL A 374 -9.14 35.50 1.72
C VAL A 374 -10.56 34.96 1.66
N LEU A 375 -10.76 33.75 2.17
CA LEU A 375 -12.08 33.16 2.37
C LEU A 375 -12.56 33.54 3.79
N ALA A 376 -13.59 34.39 3.86
CA ALA A 376 -14.26 34.75 5.11
C ALA A 376 -15.06 33.58 5.69
#